data_AF-A0A438H1F5-F1
#
_entry.id   AF-A0A438H1F5-F1
#
_cell.length_a   1.000
_cell.length_b   1.000
_cell.length_c   1.000
_cell.angle_alpha   90.00
_cell.angle_beta   90.00
_cell.angle_gamma   90.00
#
_symmetry.space_group_name_H-M   'P 1'
#
loop_
_entity.id
_entity.type
_entity.pdbx_description
1 polymer ?
#
loop_
_entity_poly.entity_id
_entity_poly.type
_entity_poly.pdbx_seq_one_letter_code
_entity_poly.pdbx_strand_id
1 'polypeptide(L)' 'MLRADMAAQAQHTAILRQLQHHFDLPLAAEPSTSTTAVPHSHPIEPQAPSGAATEEADPSA' A
#
# COMPACT_ATOMS: atom_id res chain seq x y z
N MET A 1 15.34 21.16 16.31
CA MET A 1 15.21 20.98 14.84
C MET A 1 13.76 21.08 14.34
N LEU A 2 12.75 21.40 15.18
CA LEU A 2 11.33 21.45 14.80
C LEU A 2 10.91 22.72 14.03
N ARG A 3 11.67 23.81 14.13
CA ARG A 3 11.29 25.13 13.56
C ARG A 3 11.63 25.30 12.08
N ALA A 4 12.70 24.68 11.61
CA ALA A 4 13.09 24.75 10.19
C ALA A 4 12.12 23.97 9.30
N ASP A 5 11.53 22.91 9.84
CA ASP A 5 10.59 22.02 9.15
C ASP A 5 9.28 22.73 8.76
N MET A 6 8.71 23.50 9.69
CA MET A 6 7.49 24.28 9.45
C MET A 6 7.69 25.43 8.45
N ALA A 7 8.85 26.08 8.46
CA ALA A 7 9.16 27.14 7.50
C ALA A 7 9.30 26.56 6.07
N ALA A 8 9.94 25.40 5.94
CA ALA A 8 10.05 24.68 4.68
C ALA A 8 8.67 24.21 4.18
N GLN A 9 7.84 23.67 5.07
CA GLN A 9 6.46 23.27 4.75
C GLN A 9 5.64 24.46 4.24
N ALA A 10 5.67 25.60 4.93
CA ALA A 10 4.94 26.80 4.52
C ALA A 10 5.42 27.34 3.17
N GLN A 11 6.73 27.30 2.89
CA GLN A 11 7.29 27.68 1.60
C GLN A 11 6.82 26.74 0.48
N HIS A 12 6.89 25.42 0.72
CA HIS A 12 6.45 24.42 -0.25
C HIS A 12 4.95 24.59 -0.58
N THR A 13 4.10 24.80 0.43
CA THR A 13 2.67 25.07 0.24
C THR A 13 2.41 26.38 -0.50
N ALA A 14 3.21 27.43 -0.28
CA ALA A 14 3.06 28.70 -1.00
C ALA A 14 3.30 28.52 -2.50
N ILE A 15 4.36 27.82 -2.88
CA ILE A 15 4.69 27.52 -4.29
C ILE A 15 3.55 26.73 -4.94
N LEU A 16 3.08 25.68 -4.29
CA LEU A 16 1.96 24.87 -4.81
C LEU A 16 0.69 25.71 -4.99
N ARG A 17 0.38 26.64 -4.08
CA ARG A 17 -0.77 27.54 -4.23
C ARG A 17 -0.60 28.50 -5.41
N GLN A 18 0.60 29.03 -5.64
CA GLN A 18 0.87 29.88 -6.79
C GLN A 18 0.68 29.12 -8.10
N LEU A 19 1.22 27.90 -8.20
CA LEU A 19 1.02 27.05 -9.37
C LEU A 19 -0.46 26.73 -9.57
N GLN A 20 -1.20 26.36 -8.53
CA GLN A 20 -2.62 26.08 -8.64
C GLN A 20 -3.42 27.26 -9.17
N HIS A 21 -3.13 28.48 -8.70
CA HIS A 21 -3.78 29.69 -9.20
C HIS A 21 -3.43 30.02 -10.65
N HIS A 22 -2.17 29.80 -11.06
CA HIS A 22 -1.71 30.06 -12.42
C HIS A 22 -2.27 29.09 -13.47
N PHE A 23 -2.68 27.90 -13.05
CA PHE A 23 -3.14 26.83 -13.95
C PHE A 23 -4.63 26.49 -13.77
N ASP A 24 -5.38 27.23 -12.95
CA ASP A 24 -6.76 26.89 -12.55
C ASP A 24 -6.90 25.43 -12.09
N LEU A 25 -5.87 24.92 -11.39
CA LEU A 25 -5.87 23.55 -10.90
C LEU A 25 -6.85 23.43 -9.72
N PRO A 26 -7.64 22.34 -9.66
CA PRO A 26 -8.44 22.07 -8.47
C PRO A 26 -7.51 21.95 -7.27
N LEU A 27 -7.87 22.60 -6.16
CA LEU A 27 -7.10 22.51 -4.91
C LEU A 27 -6.96 21.03 -4.56
N ALA A 28 -5.71 20.53 -4.53
CA ALA A 28 -5.44 19.13 -4.27
C ALA A 28 -6.09 18.75 -2.93
N ALA A 29 -6.92 17.72 -2.97
CA ALA A 29 -7.70 17.21 -1.84
C ALA A 29 -6.83 17.13 -0.57
N GLU A 30 -7.48 17.45 0.56
CA GLU A 30 -6.96 17.40 1.93
C GLU A 30 -5.87 16.33 2.11
N PRO A 31 -4.76 16.64 2.81
CA PRO A 31 -3.69 15.67 3.03
C PRO A 31 -4.32 14.39 3.57
N SER A 32 -4.22 13.29 2.81
CA SER A 32 -4.84 12.01 3.12
C SER A 32 -4.33 11.49 4.47
N THR A 33 -4.95 11.91 5.57
CA THR A 33 -4.81 11.29 6.88
C THR A 33 -5.82 10.15 7.00
N SER A 34 -5.90 9.29 5.99
CA SER A 34 -6.65 8.05 6.05
C SER A 34 -5.69 6.87 6.17
N THR A 35 -4.87 6.87 7.22
CA THR A 35 -4.18 5.66 7.67
C THR A 35 -5.06 5.01 8.73
N THR A 36 -5.93 4.10 8.29
CA THR A 36 -6.32 2.90 9.06
C THR A 36 -6.81 1.88 8.05
N ALA A 37 -5.87 1.18 7.40
CA ALA A 37 -6.16 -0.12 6.83
C ALA A 37 -5.71 -1.15 7.87
N VAL A 38 -6.64 -1.68 8.65
CA VAL A 38 -6.38 -2.89 9.43
C VAL A 38 -6.41 -4.06 8.42
N PRO A 39 -5.30 -4.77 8.18
CA PRO A 39 -5.35 -5.93 7.30
C PRO A 39 -6.06 -7.08 8.03
N HIS A 40 -7.38 -7.16 7.88
CA HIS A 40 -8.14 -8.36 8.24
C HIS A 40 -8.11 -9.32 7.05
N SER A 41 -7.03 -10.06 6.88
CA SER A 41 -7.06 -11.25 6.05
C SER A 41 -6.37 -12.38 6.80
N HIS A 42 -7.20 -13.28 7.32
CA HIS A 42 -6.79 -14.55 7.93
C HIS A 42 -5.86 -15.33 6.98
N PRO A 43 -4.85 -16.05 7.49
CA PRO A 43 -4.13 -16.99 6.67
C PRO A 43 -5.07 -18.15 6.32
N ILE A 44 -5.32 -18.36 5.03
CA ILE A 44 -5.90 -19.61 4.55
C ILE A 44 -4.82 -20.68 4.73
N GLU A 45 -5.05 -21.64 5.62
CA GLU A 45 -4.22 -22.83 5.72
C GLU A 45 -4.27 -23.57 4.37
N PRO A 46 -3.13 -23.87 3.73
CA PRO A 46 -3.14 -24.57 2.46
C PRO A 46 -3.67 -25.99 2.69
N GLN A 47 -4.84 -26.29 2.14
CA GLN A 47 -5.35 -27.67 2.13
C GLN A 47 -4.35 -28.55 1.37
N ALA A 48 -3.71 -29.48 2.07
CA ALA A 48 -2.91 -30.52 1.44
C ALA A 48 -3.80 -31.33 0.48
N PRO A 49 -3.33 -31.66 -0.74
CA PRO A 49 -4.08 -32.52 -1.63
C PRO A 49 -4.21 -33.90 -0.98
N SER A 50 -5.44 -34.22 -0.57
CA SER A 50 -5.86 -35.57 -0.19
C SER A 50 -5.86 -36.44 -1.45
N GLY A 51 -4.69 -36.93 -1.84
CA GLY A 51 -4.50 -37.87 -2.95
C GLY A 51 -3.71 -39.07 -2.48
N ALA A 52 -4.41 -40.08 -1.97
CA ALA A 52 -3.87 -41.42 -1.81
C ALA A 52 -3.92 -42.17 -3.16
N ALA A 53 -2.99 -43.12 -3.30
CA ALA A 53 -2.90 -44.21 -4.27
C ALA A 53 -2.34 -43.91 -5.67
N THR A 54 -1.04 -44.21 -5.84
CA THR A 54 -0.57 -45.03 -6.96
C THR A 54 0.38 -46.08 -6.41
N GLU A 55 -0.19 -47.24 -6.13
CA GLU A 55 0.49 -48.52 -6.15
C GLU A 55 1.06 -48.73 -7.56
N GLU A 56 2.38 -48.78 -7.70
CA GLU A 56 3.06 -49.33 -8.88
C GLU A 56 4.07 -50.33 -8.33
N ALA A 57 3.78 -51.61 -8.62
CA ALA A 57 4.53 -52.76 -8.18
C ALA A 57 5.98 -52.75 -8.70
N ASP A 58 6.89 -53.36 -7.95
CA ASP A 58 8.22 -53.77 -8.41
C ASP A 58 8.10 -55.16 -9.06
N PRO A 59 8.36 -55.29 -10.39
CA PRO A 59 8.73 -56.57 -10.95
C PRO A 59 10.14 -56.51 -11.51
N SER A 60 11.15 -56.55 -10.64
CA SER A 60 12.51 -56.92 -11.04
C SER A 60 12.64 -58.44 -10.99
N ALA A 61 12.59 -59.06 -12.18
CA ALA A 61 12.93 -60.45 -12.45
C ALA A 61 14.44 -60.65 -12.65
#